data_AF-S5RYY6-F1
#
_entry.id   AF-S5RYY6-F1
#
_cell.length_a   1.000
_cell.length_b   1.000
_cell.length_c   1.000
_cell.angle_alpha   90.00
_cell.angle_beta   90.00
_cell.angle_gamma   90.00
#
_symmetry.space_group_name_H-M   'P 1'
#
loop_
_entity.id
_entity.type
_entity.pdbx_description
1 polymer ?
#
loop_
_entity_poly.entity_id
_entity_poly.type
_entity_poly.pdbx_seq_one_letter_code
_entity_poly.pdbx_strand_id
1 'polypeptide(L)'
;MEGKVFTEEQEALVAKSWGVMKKNSAELGLKFFLKIFEIAPSAQKLFSFLKDSDIPLEKNPKLKPHAMSVFVMTCESAVQLRKSGKVTVRESTLKRLGGVHFKSGVVDEHYEVTKFALLETIKEAVPEMWSPEMRNAWGEAYDQLVAAIKAEMKPSP
;
A
#
# COMPACT_ATOMS: atom_id res chain seq x y z
N MET A 1 0.55 -3.92 27.22
CA MET A 1 1.26 -3.08 26.24
C MET A 1 0.25 -2.08 25.74
N GLU A 2 0.39 -0.81 26.12
CA GLU A 2 -0.37 0.27 25.51
C GLU A 2 0.00 0.29 24.03
N GLY A 3 -0.95 -0.07 23.16
CA GLY A 3 -0.75 0.06 21.72
C GLY A 3 -0.48 1.52 21.41
N LYS A 4 0.64 1.83 20.75
CA LYS A 4 0.92 3.19 20.29
C LYS A 4 -0.29 3.68 19.50
N VAL A 5 -0.91 4.74 19.99
CA VAL A 5 -2.06 5.37 19.34
C VAL A 5 -1.52 6.19 18.19
N PHE A 6 -2.08 6.00 16.99
CA PHE A 6 -1.74 6.80 15.82
C PHE A 6 -2.10 8.27 16.06
N THR A 7 -1.10 9.14 16.00
CA THR A 7 -1.17 10.54 16.44
C THR A 7 -1.76 11.47 15.38
N GLU A 8 -2.12 12.67 15.80
CA GLU A 8 -2.59 13.73 14.90
C GLU A 8 -1.47 14.20 13.97
N GLU A 9 -0.24 14.25 14.47
CA GLU A 9 0.96 14.58 13.70
C GLU A 9 1.21 13.53 12.61
N GLN A 10 1.09 12.24 12.94
CA GLN A 10 1.22 11.15 11.96
C GLN A 10 0.13 11.24 10.87
N GLU A 11 -1.13 11.47 11.24
CA GLU A 11 -2.20 11.68 10.26
C GLU A 11 -1.89 12.87 9.36
N ALA A 12 -1.48 14.00 9.95
CA ALA A 12 -1.17 15.21 9.20
C ALA A 12 -0.02 15.00 8.20
N LEU A 13 1.03 14.26 8.57
CA LEU A 13 2.14 13.94 7.68
C LEU A 13 1.67 13.11 6.48
N VAL A 14 0.87 12.07 6.72
CA VAL A 14 0.32 11.20 5.65
C VAL A 14 -0.63 12.00 4.76
N ALA A 15 -1.60 12.71 5.33
CA ALA A 15 -2.61 13.44 4.58
C ALA A 15 -2.02 14.59 3.74
N LYS A 16 -1.07 15.36 4.29
CA LYS A 16 -0.42 16.46 3.58
C LYS A 16 0.46 15.95 2.44
N SER A 17 1.32 14.96 2.70
CA SER A 17 2.19 14.38 1.67
C SER A 17 1.38 13.71 0.56
N TRP A 18 0.32 12.97 0.90
CA TRP A 18 -0.61 12.43 -0.10
C TRP A 18 -1.30 13.52 -0.91
N GLY A 19 -1.70 14.62 -0.28
CA GLY A 19 -2.29 15.79 -0.93
C GLY A 19 -1.40 16.41 -2.01
N VAL A 20 -0.07 16.35 -1.84
CA VAL A 20 0.91 16.76 -2.86
C VAL A 20 1.06 15.69 -3.92
N MET A 21 1.30 14.43 -3.52
CA MET A 21 1.57 13.30 -4.41
C MET A 21 0.43 12.99 -5.37
N LYS A 22 -0.84 13.11 -4.94
CA LYS A 22 -2.01 12.73 -5.74
C LYS A 22 -2.11 13.47 -7.08
N LYS A 23 -1.47 14.64 -7.22
CA LYS A 23 -1.40 15.42 -8.46
C LYS A 23 -0.69 14.67 -9.58
N ASN A 24 0.30 13.83 -9.24
CA ASN A 24 1.10 13.02 -10.15
C ASN A 24 0.87 11.51 -9.92
N SER A 25 -0.31 11.16 -9.41
CA SER A 25 -0.72 9.81 -9.01
C SER A 25 -0.45 8.74 -10.07
N ALA A 26 -0.74 9.03 -11.34
CA ALA A 26 -0.54 8.07 -12.42
C ALA A 26 0.94 7.68 -12.63
N GLU A 27 1.86 8.64 -12.53
CA GLU A 27 3.29 8.40 -12.65
C GLU A 27 3.84 7.72 -11.40
N LEU A 28 3.41 8.16 -10.21
CA LEU A 28 3.83 7.57 -8.94
C LEU A 28 3.42 6.11 -8.82
N GLY A 29 2.22 5.76 -9.26
CA GLY A 29 1.77 4.37 -9.24
C GLY A 29 2.60 3.45 -10.12
N LEU A 30 3.07 3.97 -11.25
CA LEU A 30 3.97 3.23 -12.13
C LEU A 30 5.36 3.07 -11.48
N LYS A 31 5.96 4.16 -11.00
CA LYS A 31 7.26 4.12 -10.31
C LYS A 31 7.26 3.15 -9.14
N PHE A 32 6.19 3.16 -8.35
CA PHE A 32 6.00 2.26 -7.22
C PHE A 32 6.06 0.78 -7.64
N PHE A 33 5.32 0.39 -8.68
CA PHE A 33 5.33 -0.99 -9.15
C PHE A 33 6.63 -1.41 -9.82
N LEU A 34 7.25 -0.52 -10.60
CA LEU A 34 8.57 -0.78 -11.17
C LEU A 34 9.59 -1.06 -10.05
N LYS A 35 9.55 -0.29 -8.96
CA LYS A 35 10.42 -0.50 -7.80
C LYS A 35 10.15 -1.83 -7.09
N ILE A 36 8.89 -2.25 -6.94
CA ILE A 36 8.55 -3.60 -6.41
C ILE A 36 9.19 -4.67 -7.29
N PHE A 37 9.06 -4.56 -8.61
CA PHE A 37 9.56 -5.57 -9.54
C PHE A 37 11.07 -5.53 -9.76
N GLU A 38 11.72 -4.41 -9.48
CA GLU A 38 13.18 -4.31 -9.42
C GLU A 38 13.72 -5.08 -8.20
N ILE A 39 13.07 -4.94 -7.04
CA ILE A 39 13.47 -5.61 -5.79
C ILE A 39 13.13 -7.10 -5.83
N ALA A 40 11.91 -7.43 -6.29
CA ALA A 40 11.39 -8.79 -6.35
C ALA A 40 10.77 -9.07 -7.73
N PRO A 41 11.59 -9.39 -8.75
CA PRO A 41 11.08 -9.67 -10.09
C PRO A 41 10.06 -10.82 -10.14
N SER A 42 10.18 -11.80 -9.24
CA SER A 42 9.24 -12.92 -9.11
C SER A 42 7.82 -12.47 -8.75
N ALA A 43 7.64 -11.33 -8.08
CA ALA A 43 6.34 -10.80 -7.68
C ALA A 43 5.43 -10.50 -8.88
N GLN A 44 6.00 -10.25 -10.08
CA GLN A 44 5.22 -10.08 -11.31
C GLN A 44 4.32 -11.30 -11.58
N LYS A 45 4.77 -12.51 -11.22
CA LYS A 45 4.03 -13.77 -11.44
C LYS A 45 2.76 -13.89 -10.60
N LEU A 46 2.63 -13.09 -9.53
CA LEU A 46 1.45 -13.05 -8.66
C LEU A 46 0.30 -12.27 -9.31
N PHE A 47 0.62 -11.39 -10.25
CA PHE A 47 -0.36 -10.60 -10.99
C PHE A 47 -0.79 -11.39 -12.24
N SER A 48 -1.98 -11.98 -12.19
CA SER A 48 -2.52 -12.78 -13.30
C SER A 48 -2.65 -12.01 -14.62
N PHE A 49 -2.67 -10.67 -14.58
CA PHE A 49 -2.72 -9.80 -15.75
C PHE A 49 -1.34 -9.39 -16.29
N LEU A 50 -0.27 -9.77 -15.60
CA LEU A 50 1.12 -9.68 -16.07
C LEU A 50 1.65 -11.04 -16.50
N LYS A 51 1.15 -12.11 -15.87
CA LYS A 51 1.43 -13.48 -16.26
C LYS A 51 1.06 -13.66 -17.74
N ASP A 52 2.07 -13.91 -18.56
CA ASP A 52 1.98 -14.14 -20.02
C ASP A 52 1.54 -12.91 -20.85
N SER A 53 1.75 -11.69 -20.34
CA SER A 53 1.46 -10.44 -21.07
C SER A 53 2.71 -9.89 -21.78
N ASP A 54 2.62 -9.68 -23.10
CA ASP A 54 3.64 -8.95 -23.88
C ASP A 54 3.54 -7.41 -23.73
N ILE A 55 2.52 -6.93 -23.03
CA ILE A 55 2.31 -5.50 -22.79
C ILE A 55 3.38 -5.01 -21.80
N PRO A 56 4.19 -3.98 -22.16
CA PRO A 56 5.12 -3.35 -21.22
C PRO A 56 4.40 -2.89 -19.95
N LEU A 57 5.06 -2.98 -18.80
CA LEU A 57 4.47 -2.67 -17.48
C LEU A 57 3.84 -1.27 -17.45
N GLU A 58 4.48 -0.29 -18.10
CA GLU A 58 4.06 1.10 -18.20
C GLU A 58 2.72 1.27 -18.94
N LYS A 59 2.42 0.33 -19.84
CA LYS A 59 1.22 0.29 -20.68
C LYS A 59 0.13 -0.63 -20.11
N ASN A 60 0.40 -1.39 -19.05
CA ASN A 60 -0.60 -2.30 -18.50
C ASN A 60 -1.71 -1.52 -17.75
N PRO A 61 -2.98 -1.60 -18.20
CA PRO A 61 -4.05 -0.79 -17.63
C PRO A 61 -4.46 -1.18 -16.21
N LYS A 62 -4.03 -2.35 -15.71
CA LYS A 62 -4.39 -2.87 -14.38
C LYS A 62 -3.37 -2.54 -13.29
N LEU A 63 -2.14 -2.17 -13.65
CA LEU A 63 -1.11 -1.81 -12.68
C LEU A 63 -1.43 -0.49 -11.96
N LYS A 64 -1.74 0.56 -12.72
CA LYS A 64 -1.98 1.90 -12.16
C LYS A 64 -3.13 1.92 -11.13
N PRO A 65 -4.30 1.30 -11.38
CA PRO A 65 -5.38 1.25 -10.40
C PRO A 65 -5.00 0.49 -9.12
N HIS A 66 -4.25 -0.61 -9.23
CA HIS A 66 -3.79 -1.34 -8.05
C HIS A 66 -2.84 -0.48 -7.21
N ALA A 67 -1.87 0.18 -7.86
CA ALA A 67 -0.94 1.07 -7.16
C ALA A 67 -1.69 2.16 -6.41
N MET A 68 -2.64 2.81 -7.07
CA MET A 68 -3.45 3.86 -6.46
C MET A 68 -4.27 3.35 -5.27
N SER A 69 -4.79 2.12 -5.36
CA SER A 69 -5.51 1.51 -4.25
C SER A 69 -4.61 1.38 -3.01
N VAL A 70 -3.34 1.01 -3.16
CA VAL A 70 -2.39 0.91 -2.03
C VAL A 70 -2.18 2.28 -1.38
N PHE A 71 -1.87 3.32 -2.15
CA PHE A 71 -1.68 4.67 -1.61
C PHE A 71 -2.93 5.21 -0.91
N VAL A 72 -4.08 5.11 -1.58
CA VAL A 72 -5.36 5.64 -1.07
C VAL A 72 -5.76 4.90 0.20
N MET A 73 -5.77 3.57 0.19
CA MET A 73 -6.19 2.79 1.35
C MET A 73 -5.23 2.97 2.54
N THR A 74 -3.93 3.16 2.29
CA THR A 74 -2.97 3.47 3.35
C THR A 74 -3.24 4.85 3.95
N CYS A 75 -3.50 5.87 3.12
CA CYS A 75 -3.88 7.20 3.59
C CYS A 75 -5.20 7.19 4.37
N GLU A 76 -6.22 6.46 3.89
CA GLU A 76 -7.49 6.29 4.60
C GLU A 76 -7.30 5.55 5.93
N SER A 77 -6.39 4.57 5.98
CA SER A 77 -6.06 3.85 7.21
C SER A 77 -5.45 4.77 8.25
N ALA A 78 -4.58 5.71 7.88
CA ALA A 78 -4.05 6.72 8.79
C ALA A 78 -5.16 7.55 9.47
N VAL A 79 -6.14 8.01 8.67
CA VAL A 79 -7.31 8.76 9.18
C VAL A 79 -8.16 7.88 10.12
N GLN A 80 -8.40 6.62 9.75
CA GLN A 80 -9.19 5.68 10.56
C GLN A 80 -8.51 5.34 11.88
N LEU A 81 -7.18 5.14 11.86
CA LEU A 81 -6.37 4.88 13.04
C LEU A 81 -6.41 6.06 14.00
N ARG A 82 -6.24 7.30 13.52
CA ARG A 82 -6.35 8.48 14.38
C ARG A 82 -7.75 8.63 14.97
N LYS A 83 -8.79 8.44 14.16
CA LYS A 83 -10.18 8.64 14.56
C LYS A 83 -10.71 7.55 15.50
N SER A 84 -10.31 6.30 15.30
CA SER A 84 -10.96 5.14 15.94
C SER A 84 -10.01 4.13 16.58
N GLY A 85 -8.70 4.35 16.49
CA GLY A 85 -7.66 3.46 17.02
C GLY A 85 -7.49 2.16 16.22
N LYS A 86 -8.20 1.99 15.10
CA LYS A 86 -8.13 0.79 14.25
C LYS A 86 -8.51 1.10 12.80
N VAL A 87 -8.17 0.19 11.90
CA VAL A 87 -8.66 0.21 10.52
C VAL A 87 -10.13 -0.21 10.51
N THR A 88 -10.99 0.61 9.88
CA THR A 88 -12.45 0.42 9.80
C THR A 88 -12.93 0.24 8.36
N VAL A 89 -12.10 -0.34 7.50
CA VAL A 89 -12.49 -0.77 6.15
C VAL A 89 -13.67 -1.75 6.27
N ARG A 90 -14.67 -1.58 5.39
CA ARG A 90 -15.88 -2.44 5.39
C ARG A 90 -15.50 -3.91 5.34
N GLU A 91 -16.15 -4.74 6.17
CA GLU A 91 -15.86 -6.17 6.28
C GLU A 91 -15.93 -6.90 4.93
N SER A 92 -16.93 -6.60 4.10
CA SER A 92 -17.05 -7.18 2.75
C SER A 92 -15.86 -6.83 1.84
N THR A 93 -15.29 -5.64 1.99
CA THR A 93 -14.08 -5.23 1.27
C THR A 93 -12.86 -5.99 1.80
N LEU A 94 -12.69 -6.11 3.12
CA LEU A 94 -11.57 -6.86 3.71
C LEU A 94 -11.62 -8.35 3.32
N LYS A 95 -12.79 -8.99 3.38
CA LYS A 95 -12.97 -10.38 2.92
C LYS A 95 -12.57 -10.55 1.45
N ARG A 96 -13.00 -9.64 0.58
CA ARG A 96 -12.62 -9.65 -0.84
C ARG A 96 -11.11 -9.48 -1.02
N LEU A 97 -10.49 -8.52 -0.31
CA LEU A 97 -9.05 -8.27 -0.41
C LEU A 97 -8.24 -9.47 0.10
N GLY A 98 -8.55 -9.96 1.29
CA GLY A 98 -7.91 -11.14 1.88
C GLY A 98 -8.00 -12.36 0.98
N GLY A 99 -9.20 -12.67 0.46
CA GLY A 99 -9.41 -13.79 -0.46
C GLY A 99 -8.60 -13.67 -1.77
N VAL A 100 -8.51 -12.47 -2.36
CA VAL A 100 -7.70 -12.24 -3.57
C VAL A 100 -6.20 -12.43 -3.27
N HIS A 101 -5.69 -11.84 -2.19
CA HIS A 101 -4.27 -11.94 -1.84
C HIS A 101 -3.90 -13.39 -1.47
N PHE A 102 -4.77 -14.09 -0.74
CA PHE A 102 -4.62 -15.51 -0.43
C PHE A 102 -4.55 -16.37 -1.71
N LYS A 103 -5.53 -16.22 -2.62
CA LYS A 103 -5.59 -16.99 -3.86
C LYS A 103 -4.40 -16.73 -4.79
N SER A 104 -3.86 -15.51 -4.79
CA SER A 104 -2.69 -15.14 -5.59
C SER A 104 -1.36 -15.62 -4.99
N GLY A 105 -1.35 -16.20 -3.78
CA GLY A 105 -0.12 -16.65 -3.12
C GLY A 105 0.74 -15.50 -2.57
N VAL A 106 0.11 -14.39 -2.17
CA VAL A 106 0.81 -13.30 -1.48
C VAL A 106 1.22 -13.80 -0.09
N VAL A 107 2.45 -13.50 0.31
CA VAL A 107 3.06 -13.89 1.59
C VAL A 107 3.68 -12.66 2.24
N ASP A 108 4.18 -12.82 3.45
CA ASP A 108 4.68 -11.72 4.29
C ASP A 108 5.81 -10.94 3.59
N GLU A 109 6.73 -11.63 2.93
CA GLU A 109 7.84 -11.04 2.19
C GLU A 109 7.36 -10.10 1.07
N HIS A 110 6.23 -10.40 0.43
CA HIS A 110 5.65 -9.53 -0.59
C HIS A 110 5.14 -8.22 0.00
N TYR A 111 4.54 -8.26 1.21
CA TYR A 111 4.11 -7.06 1.92
C TYR A 111 5.30 -6.21 2.37
N GLU A 112 6.39 -6.83 2.84
CA GLU A 112 7.59 -6.09 3.24
C GLU A 112 8.28 -5.40 2.05
N VAL A 113 8.41 -6.09 0.91
CA VAL A 113 8.92 -5.47 -0.33
C VAL A 113 8.02 -4.31 -0.76
N THR A 114 6.70 -4.50 -0.69
CA THR A 114 5.72 -3.47 -1.04
C THR A 114 5.83 -2.26 -0.11
N LYS A 115 6.00 -2.47 1.20
CA LYS A 115 6.21 -1.39 2.18
C LYS A 115 7.49 -0.61 1.88
N PHE A 116 8.59 -1.32 1.63
CA PHE A 116 9.86 -0.69 1.30
C PHE A 116 9.73 0.18 0.04
N ALA A 117 9.18 -0.40 -1.04
CA ALA A 117 8.98 0.31 -2.31
C ALA A 117 8.06 1.52 -2.14
N LEU A 118 6.98 1.41 -1.35
CA LEU A 118 6.06 2.50 -1.05
C LEU A 118 6.80 3.67 -0.40
N LEU A 119 7.58 3.39 0.66
CA LEU A 119 8.31 4.41 1.40
C LEU A 119 9.39 5.09 0.55
N GLU A 120 10.14 4.34 -0.25
CA GLU A 120 11.13 4.91 -1.18
C GLU A 120 10.46 5.75 -2.27
N THR A 121 9.33 5.31 -2.82
CA THR A 121 8.57 6.12 -3.80
C THR A 121 8.05 7.41 -3.18
N ILE A 122 7.59 7.40 -1.93
CA ILE A 122 7.14 8.62 -1.24
C ILE A 122 8.32 9.58 -1.03
N LYS A 123 9.46 9.07 -0.57
CA LYS A 123 10.69 9.85 -0.38
C LYS A 123 11.13 10.54 -1.67
N GLU A 124 11.11 9.82 -2.80
CA GLU A 124 11.44 10.37 -4.11
C GLU A 124 10.40 11.38 -4.61
N ALA A 125 9.12 11.20 -4.27
CA ALA A 125 8.02 12.05 -4.72
C ALA A 125 7.95 13.39 -4.00
N VAL A 126 8.29 13.41 -2.70
CA VAL A 126 8.19 14.60 -1.84
C VAL A 126 9.45 14.75 -0.96
N PRO A 127 10.65 14.88 -1.56
CA PRO A 127 11.91 14.90 -0.81
C PRO A 127 11.97 16.02 0.22
N GLU A 128 11.41 17.19 -0.10
CA GLU A 128 11.34 18.36 0.80
C GLU A 128 10.44 18.15 2.02
N MET A 129 9.51 17.19 1.97
CA MET A 129 8.63 16.84 3.10
C MET A 129 9.14 15.62 3.86
N TRP A 130 10.12 14.91 3.32
CA TRP A 130 10.52 13.61 3.85
C TRP A 130 11.24 13.74 5.20
N SER A 131 10.82 12.92 6.15
CA SER A 131 11.44 12.84 7.46
C SER A 131 11.31 11.43 8.06
N PRO A 132 12.11 11.06 9.07
CA PRO A 132 11.93 9.81 9.79
C PRO A 132 10.52 9.63 10.37
N GLU A 133 9.90 10.72 10.83
CA GLU A 133 8.54 10.73 11.36
C GLU A 133 7.52 10.45 10.26
N MET A 134 7.69 11.04 9.07
CA MET A 134 6.83 10.77 7.91
C MET A 134 6.96 9.32 7.46
N ARG A 135 8.19 8.79 7.41
CA ARG A 135 8.45 7.38 7.11
C ARG A 135 7.70 6.46 8.07
N ASN A 136 7.79 6.76 9.37
CA ASN A 136 7.12 5.97 10.40
C ASN A 136 5.59 6.09 10.30
N ALA A 137 5.05 7.28 10.04
CA ALA A 137 3.61 7.49 9.88
C ALA A 137 3.02 6.67 8.72
N TRP A 138 3.64 6.72 7.54
CA TRP A 138 3.23 5.91 6.39
C TRP A 138 3.41 4.41 6.66
N GLY A 139 4.54 4.03 7.27
CA GLY A 139 4.82 2.64 7.59
C GLY A 139 3.80 2.03 8.56
N GLU A 140 3.44 2.74 9.62
CA GLU A 140 2.48 2.27 10.62
C GLU A 140 1.05 2.17 10.04
N ALA A 141 0.63 3.16 9.24
CA ALA A 141 -0.65 3.11 8.55
C ALA A 141 -0.73 1.91 7.58
N TYR A 142 0.36 1.64 6.86
CA TYR A 142 0.47 0.49 5.98
C TYR A 142 0.40 -0.84 6.75
N ASP A 143 1.16 -0.96 7.84
CA ASP A 143 1.21 -2.19 8.65
C ASP A 143 -0.16 -2.56 9.21
N GLN A 144 -0.91 -1.57 9.70
CA GLN A 144 -2.26 -1.79 10.24
C GLN A 144 -3.25 -2.20 9.14
N LEU A 145 -3.13 -1.62 7.94
CA LEU A 145 -3.92 -2.05 6.79
C LEU A 145 -3.60 -3.49 6.39
N VAL A 146 -2.31 -3.84 6.31
CA VAL A 146 -1.86 -5.20 5.99
C VAL A 146 -2.35 -6.20 7.04
N ALA A 147 -2.26 -5.85 8.33
CA ALA A 147 -2.78 -6.70 9.40
C ALA A 147 -4.29 -6.98 9.24
N ALA A 148 -5.07 -5.95 8.90
CA ALA A 148 -6.51 -6.11 8.63
C ALA A 148 -6.80 -6.98 7.40
N ILE A 149 -5.98 -6.89 6.34
CA ILE A 149 -6.11 -7.75 5.15
C ILE A 149 -5.73 -9.20 5.49
N LYS A 150 -4.61 -9.41 6.19
CA LYS A 150 -4.10 -10.73 6.60
C LYS A 150 -5.10 -11.49 7.48
N ALA A 151 -5.86 -10.79 8.33
CA ALA A 151 -6.93 -11.40 9.12
C ALA A 151 -8.03 -12.09 8.27
N GLU A 152 -8.16 -11.69 7.00
CA GLU A 152 -9.08 -12.26 6.02
C GLU A 152 -8.39 -13.08 4.91
N MET A 153 -7.07 -13.30 4.99
CA MET A 153 -6.32 -14.15 4.06
C MET A 153 -6.50 -15.64 4.39
N LYS A 154 -7.69 -16.14 4.12
CA LYS A 154 -8.10 -17.52 4.35
C LYS A 154 -8.93 -18.03 3.17
N PRO A 155 -9.07 -19.36 2.99
CA PRO A 155 -10.00 -19.92 2.02
C PRO A 155 -11.40 -19.33 2.25
N SER A 156 -12.09 -18.95 1.18
CA SER A 156 -13.51 -18.60 1.29
C SER A 156 -14.28 -19.81 1.84
N PRO A 157 -15.18 -19.62 2.82
CA PRO A 157 -16.06 -20.68 3.28
C PRO A 157 -17.00 -21.18 2.17
#